data_AF-A0A8T5LE66-F1
#
_entry.id   AF-A0A8T5LE66-F1
#
_cell.length_a   1.000
_cell.length_b   1.000
_cell.length_c   1.000
_cell.angle_alpha   90.00
_cell.angle_beta   90.00
_cell.angle_gamma   90.00
#
_symmetry.space_group_name_H-M   'P 1'
#
loop_
_entity.id
_entity.type
_entity.pdbx_description
1 polymer ?
#
loop_
_entity_poly.entity_id
_entity_poly.type
_entity_poly.pdbx_seq_one_letter_code
_entity_poly.pdbx_strand_id
1 'polypeptide(L)'
;MKKSVVIVTFILLLAPLLSAATTEIKIKTVPFGNINVNILELGSLEVIEHINLDANNYGDATFSFSSSQSYFDMTVYIKQGDSKFHYEKFTGNTAGGTLSFEAAPEGFEFFYPADQDSEINGTTVNDTEVNDTIVNETIEEVEVIEEVEEQGPGITGLATSDDVGFFAGKTLYYVIGIGVLLAIVFFGSMSMRKKISAPKEIKVRKLSELRDEKSEKTDDYRQAIEQAERKIEEAQKEIKKIKNEDKIAEAKKRIAKEQEELEKLEKGED
;
A
#
# COMPACT_ATOMS: atom_id res chain seq x y z
N MET A 1 14.00 -18.86 -31.85
CA MET A 1 12.63 -18.60 -31.34
C MET A 1 12.09 -17.33 -31.98
N LYS A 2 10.85 -17.36 -32.49
CA LYS A 2 10.21 -16.15 -33.02
C LYS A 2 10.02 -15.17 -31.86
N LYS A 3 10.28 -13.87 -32.08
CA LYS A 3 10.18 -12.81 -31.05
C LYS A 3 8.82 -12.80 -30.34
N SER A 4 7.77 -13.25 -31.04
CA SER A 4 6.42 -13.41 -30.48
C SER A 4 6.36 -14.38 -29.31
N VAL A 5 7.12 -15.48 -29.32
CA VAL A 5 7.11 -16.47 -28.23
C VAL A 5 7.69 -15.86 -26.95
N VAL A 6 8.79 -15.11 -27.05
CA VAL A 6 9.42 -14.44 -25.89
C VAL A 6 8.50 -13.40 -25.26
N ILE A 7 7.78 -12.63 -26.09
CA ILE A 7 6.83 -11.61 -25.62
C ILE A 7 5.64 -12.26 -24.91
N VAL A 8 5.06 -13.32 -25.49
CA VAL A 8 3.93 -14.05 -24.88
C VAL A 8 4.36 -14.70 -23.56
N THR A 9 5.54 -15.33 -23.50
CA THR A 9 6.06 -15.90 -22.24
C THR A 9 6.31 -14.82 -21.18
N PHE A 10 6.80 -13.65 -21.57
CA PHE A 10 7.01 -12.54 -20.63
C PHE A 10 5.69 -11.97 -20.10
N ILE A 11 4.66 -11.82 -20.94
CA ILE A 11 3.32 -11.41 -20.51
C ILE A 11 2.70 -12.45 -19.58
N LEU A 12 2.86 -13.75 -19.88
CA LEU A 12 2.37 -14.84 -19.03
C LEU A 12 3.06 -14.85 -17.64
N LEU A 13 4.34 -14.48 -17.58
CA LEU A 13 5.10 -14.35 -16.33
C LEU A 13 4.70 -13.13 -15.49
N LEU A 14 4.15 -12.10 -16.13
CA LEU A 14 3.63 -10.90 -15.44
C LEU A 14 2.16 -11.05 -15.00
N ALA A 15 1.42 -12.03 -15.53
CA ALA A 15 0.02 -12.24 -15.18
C ALA A 15 -0.26 -12.41 -13.66
N PRO A 16 0.58 -13.12 -12.88
CA PRO A 16 0.36 -13.25 -11.43
C PRO A 16 0.49 -11.94 -10.65
N LEU A 17 1.26 -10.97 -11.17
CA LEU A 17 1.48 -9.68 -10.49
C LEU A 17 0.27 -8.75 -10.56
N LEU A 18 -0.70 -9.04 -11.44
CA LEU A 18 -1.92 -8.23 -11.60
C LEU A 18 -3.08 -8.72 -10.72
N SER A 19 -2.90 -9.79 -9.95
CA SER A 19 -3.99 -10.41 -9.19
C SER A 19 -4.12 -9.91 -7.73
N ALA A 20 -3.48 -8.80 -7.37
CA ALA A 20 -3.75 -8.18 -6.07
C ALA A 20 -5.18 -7.61 -6.09
N ALA A 21 -6.07 -8.23 -5.32
CA ALA A 21 -7.44 -7.78 -5.21
C ALA A 21 -7.45 -6.51 -4.34
N THR A 22 -7.83 -5.38 -4.92
CA THR A 22 -8.12 -4.17 -4.15
C THR A 22 -9.48 -4.32 -3.50
N THR A 23 -9.50 -4.17 -2.18
CA THR A 23 -10.70 -4.21 -1.34
C THR A 23 -10.95 -2.80 -0.82
N GLU A 24 -12.12 -2.25 -1.06
CA GLU A 24 -12.57 -1.01 -0.44
C GLU A 24 -13.26 -1.36 0.88
N ILE A 25 -12.72 -0.89 1.99
CA ILE A 25 -13.27 -1.16 3.33
C ILE A 25 -13.92 0.12 3.84
N LYS A 26 -15.22 0.03 4.15
CA LYS A 26 -16.04 1.08 4.74
C LYS A 26 -16.34 0.71 6.18
N ILE A 27 -16.01 1.59 7.12
CA ILE A 27 -16.27 1.40 8.54
C ILE A 27 -17.22 2.51 9.00
N LYS A 28 -18.35 2.12 9.57
CA LYS A 28 -19.29 3.01 10.26
C LYS A 28 -18.98 2.97 11.77
N THR A 29 -18.78 4.12 12.38
CA THR A 29 -18.41 4.26 13.79
C THR A 29 -18.97 5.56 14.39
N VAL A 30 -18.46 5.99 15.54
CA VAL A 30 -18.82 7.27 16.16
C VAL A 30 -18.24 8.46 15.38
N PRO A 31 -19.00 9.56 15.24
CA PRO A 31 -18.52 10.77 14.57
C PRO A 31 -17.21 11.30 15.18
N PHE A 32 -16.29 11.72 14.31
CA PHE A 32 -14.99 12.28 14.70
C PHE A 32 -14.10 11.35 15.56
N GLY A 33 -14.36 10.03 15.52
CA GLY A 33 -13.52 9.03 16.17
C GLY A 33 -12.21 8.79 15.41
N ASN A 34 -11.12 8.55 16.15
CA ASN A 34 -9.85 8.08 15.59
C ASN A 34 -9.89 6.55 15.53
N ILE A 35 -9.84 5.98 14.34
CA ILE A 35 -9.93 4.55 14.09
C ILE A 35 -8.53 4.02 13.80
N ASN A 36 -8.10 2.99 14.54
CA ASN A 36 -6.88 2.24 14.26
C ASN A 36 -7.32 0.85 13.80
N VAL A 37 -7.03 0.53 12.54
CA VAL A 37 -7.36 -0.76 11.92
C VAL A 37 -6.09 -1.57 11.81
N ASN A 38 -6.10 -2.80 12.32
CA ASN A 38 -5.08 -3.79 11.97
C ASN A 38 -5.71 -4.85 11.11
N ILE A 39 -5.08 -5.12 9.97
CA ILE A 39 -5.43 -6.24 9.11
C ILE A 39 -4.46 -7.37 9.43
N LEU A 40 -5.01 -8.53 9.72
CA LEU A 40 -4.32 -9.72 10.20
C LEU A 40 -4.44 -10.83 9.16
N GLU A 41 -3.43 -11.69 9.11
CA GLU A 41 -3.53 -12.95 8.36
C GLU A 41 -4.57 -13.88 9.02
N LEU A 42 -5.38 -14.57 8.21
CA LEU A 42 -6.45 -15.44 8.70
C LEU A 42 -5.91 -16.50 9.66
N GLY A 43 -6.44 -16.54 10.89
CA GLY A 43 -6.01 -17.51 11.91
C GLY A 43 -4.65 -17.20 12.56
N SER A 44 -4.02 -16.07 12.22
CA SER A 44 -2.73 -15.62 12.76
C SER A 44 -2.89 -14.29 13.52
N LEU A 45 -1.93 -13.98 14.38
CA LEU A 45 -1.80 -12.66 15.04
C LEU A 45 -0.83 -11.74 14.28
N GLU A 46 -0.33 -12.17 13.13
CA GLU A 46 0.56 -11.38 12.30
C GLU A 46 -0.20 -10.24 11.61
N VAL A 47 0.26 -9.00 11.87
CA VAL A 47 -0.31 -7.80 11.27
C VAL A 47 0.26 -7.62 9.87
N ILE A 48 -0.60 -7.75 8.87
CA ILE A 48 -0.30 -7.46 7.46
C ILE A 48 -0.14 -5.95 7.28
N GLU A 49 -1.10 -5.17 7.78
CA GLU A 49 -1.13 -3.72 7.62
C GLU A 49 -1.77 -3.03 8.82
N HIS A 50 -1.24 -1.86 9.18
CA HIS A 50 -1.76 -1.00 10.24
C HIS A 50 -2.15 0.35 9.66
N ILE A 51 -3.40 0.76 9.86
CA ILE A 51 -4.00 1.93 9.22
C ILE A 51 -4.65 2.80 10.28
N ASN A 52 -4.36 4.10 10.25
CA ASN A 52 -4.98 5.09 11.11
C ASN A 52 -5.87 6.00 10.27
N LEU A 53 -7.14 6.13 10.66
CA LEU A 53 -8.17 6.86 9.93
C LEU A 53 -8.95 7.72 10.92
N ASP A 54 -9.50 8.83 10.41
CA ASP A 54 -10.44 9.66 11.15
C ASP A 54 -11.83 9.49 10.56
N ALA A 55 -12.82 9.23 11.42
CA ALA A 55 -14.21 9.16 11.01
C ALA A 55 -14.75 10.56 10.67
N ASN A 56 -15.60 10.66 9.65
CA ASN A 56 -16.26 11.91 9.30
C ASN A 56 -17.33 12.32 10.35
N ASN A 57 -18.08 13.39 10.06
CA ASN A 57 -19.17 13.88 10.91
C ASN A 57 -20.39 12.94 11.01
N TYR A 58 -20.47 11.94 10.12
CA TYR A 58 -21.48 10.88 10.11
C TYR A 58 -20.94 9.54 10.65
N GLY A 59 -19.67 9.51 11.09
CA GLY A 59 -19.03 8.29 11.55
C GLY A 59 -18.52 7.37 10.44
N ASP A 60 -18.48 7.79 9.18
CA ASP A 60 -17.93 6.96 8.10
C ASP A 60 -16.42 7.15 7.97
N ALA A 61 -15.70 6.05 7.79
CA ALA A 61 -14.32 6.00 7.34
C ALA A 61 -14.21 5.02 6.17
N THR A 62 -13.38 5.34 5.18
CA THR A 62 -13.15 4.47 4.02
C THR A 62 -11.68 4.43 3.68
N PHE A 63 -11.19 3.24 3.38
CA PHE A 63 -9.82 3.04 2.91
C PHE A 63 -9.75 1.88 1.92
N SER A 64 -8.68 1.82 1.14
CA SER A 64 -8.43 0.73 0.21
C SER A 64 -7.30 -0.15 0.74
N PHE A 65 -7.56 -1.45 0.81
CA PHE A 65 -6.61 -2.48 1.17
C PHE A 65 -6.26 -3.30 -0.07
N SER A 66 -4.98 -3.61 -0.28
CA SER A 66 -4.55 -4.48 -1.38
C SER A 66 -3.68 -5.61 -0.84
N SER A 67 -4.13 -6.84 -1.04
CA SER A 67 -3.40 -8.03 -0.60
C SER A 67 -3.46 -9.12 -1.65
N SER A 68 -2.46 -10.01 -1.63
CA SER A 68 -2.49 -11.26 -2.39
C SER A 68 -3.28 -12.36 -1.68
N GLN A 69 -3.62 -12.18 -0.40
CA GLN A 69 -4.43 -13.14 0.35
C GLN A 69 -5.91 -13.00 0.01
N SER A 70 -6.60 -14.12 -0.18
CA SER A 70 -8.04 -14.15 -0.45
C SER A 70 -8.89 -13.93 0.80
N TYR A 71 -8.35 -14.16 1.99
CA TYR A 71 -9.04 -13.99 3.26
C TYR A 71 -8.16 -13.25 4.26
N PHE A 72 -8.78 -12.50 5.16
CA PHE A 72 -8.09 -11.79 6.23
C PHE A 72 -8.98 -11.57 7.45
N ASP A 73 -8.35 -11.43 8.60
CA ASP A 73 -8.97 -10.96 9.83
C ASP A 73 -8.73 -9.44 9.95
N MET A 74 -9.63 -8.72 10.63
CA MET A 74 -9.51 -7.29 10.86
C MET A 74 -9.85 -6.97 12.31
N THR A 75 -9.02 -6.18 12.97
CA THR A 75 -9.35 -5.60 14.29
C THR A 75 -9.46 -4.10 14.19
N VAL A 76 -10.53 -3.55 14.74
CA VAL A 76 -10.83 -2.12 14.73
C VAL A 76 -10.79 -1.61 16.16
N TYR A 77 -9.94 -0.60 16.41
CA TYR A 77 -9.87 0.11 17.68
C TYR A 77 -10.34 1.55 17.48
N ILE A 78 -11.35 1.96 18.22
CA ILE A 78 -11.88 3.33 18.16
C ILE A 78 -11.41 4.09 19.39
N LYS A 79 -10.88 5.29 19.18
CA LYS A 79 -10.47 6.23 20.23
C LYS A 79 -11.22 7.54 20.06
N GLN A 80 -11.69 8.10 21.17
CA GLN A 80 -12.29 9.43 21.21
C GLN A 80 -11.55 10.24 22.27
N GLY A 81 -10.77 11.24 21.83
CA GLY A 81 -9.80 11.91 22.69
C GLY A 81 -8.69 10.95 23.16
N ASP A 82 -8.32 11.02 24.44
CA ASP A 82 -7.22 10.23 25.02
C ASP A 82 -7.62 8.82 25.48
N SER A 83 -8.92 8.48 25.43
CA SER A 83 -9.43 7.20 25.91
C SER A 83 -9.68 6.22 24.77
N LYS A 84 -9.20 4.97 24.93
CA LYS A 84 -9.62 3.84 24.09
C LYS A 84 -11.09 3.54 24.39
N PHE A 85 -11.91 3.53 23.36
CA PHE A 85 -13.36 3.59 23.51
C PHE A 85 -14.03 2.27 23.15
N HIS A 86 -13.58 1.59 22.09
CA HIS A 86 -14.18 0.34 21.63
C HIS A 86 -13.17 -0.54 20.88
N TYR A 87 -13.34 -1.85 20.96
CA TYR A 87 -12.54 -2.85 20.24
C TYR A 87 -13.46 -3.88 19.60
N GLU A 88 -13.26 -4.13 18.31
CA GLU A 88 -14.04 -5.12 17.57
C GLU A 88 -13.15 -5.93 16.63
N LYS A 89 -13.44 -7.23 16.52
CA LYS A 89 -12.71 -8.16 15.66
C LYS A 89 -13.66 -8.77 14.64
N PHE A 90 -13.31 -8.64 13.36
CA PHE A 90 -13.99 -9.25 12.23
C PHE A 90 -13.11 -10.35 11.66
N THR A 91 -13.60 -11.58 11.60
CA THR A 91 -12.82 -12.74 11.15
C THR A 91 -13.30 -13.27 9.80
N GLY A 92 -12.39 -13.83 9.00
CA GLY A 92 -12.75 -14.56 7.77
C GLY A 92 -13.28 -13.70 6.63
N ASN A 93 -12.86 -12.43 6.55
CA ASN A 93 -13.30 -11.52 5.49
C ASN A 93 -12.67 -11.89 4.16
N THR A 94 -13.43 -11.86 3.07
CA THR A 94 -12.92 -12.16 1.73
C THR A 94 -12.35 -10.89 1.08
N ALA A 95 -11.14 -10.96 0.55
CA ALA A 95 -10.52 -9.86 -0.18
C ALA A 95 -11.16 -9.65 -1.56
N GLY A 96 -11.24 -8.39 -1.97
CA GLY A 96 -11.83 -7.92 -3.22
C GLY A 96 -13.23 -7.31 -3.03
N GLY A 97 -13.55 -6.32 -3.85
CA GLY A 97 -14.85 -5.63 -3.80
C GLY A 97 -14.93 -4.60 -2.67
N THR A 98 -16.16 -4.29 -2.25
CA THR A 98 -16.42 -3.32 -1.17
C THR A 98 -16.97 -4.07 0.05
N LEU A 99 -16.29 -3.95 1.18
CA LEU A 99 -16.71 -4.49 2.48
C LEU A 99 -17.20 -3.36 3.36
N SER A 100 -18.29 -3.59 4.09
CA SER A 100 -18.85 -2.61 5.03
C SER A 100 -18.94 -3.23 6.42
N PHE A 101 -18.41 -2.51 7.41
CA PHE A 101 -18.37 -2.92 8.80
C PHE A 101 -18.96 -1.83 9.68
N GLU A 102 -19.60 -2.23 10.77
CA GLU A 102 -20.11 -1.32 11.79
C GLU A 102 -19.37 -1.63 13.08
N ALA A 103 -18.77 -0.62 13.69
CA ALA A 103 -18.02 -0.76 14.93
C ALA A 103 -18.29 0.46 15.80
N ALA A 104 -19.07 0.26 16.87
CA ALA A 104 -19.40 1.30 17.84
C ALA A 104 -19.60 0.66 19.22
N PRO A 105 -19.43 1.43 20.30
CA PRO A 105 -19.73 0.93 21.63
C PRO A 105 -21.20 0.56 21.79
N GLU A 106 -21.45 -0.30 22.76
CA GLU A 106 -22.80 -0.70 23.14
C GLU A 106 -23.72 0.50 23.41
N GLY A 107 -24.92 0.46 22.84
CA GLY A 107 -25.93 1.50 23.00
C GLY A 107 -25.74 2.72 22.08
N PHE A 108 -24.76 2.72 21.17
CA PHE A 108 -24.65 3.76 20.15
C PHE A 108 -25.66 3.52 19.02
N GLU A 109 -26.45 4.55 18.69
CA GLU A 109 -27.37 4.52 17.54
C GLU A 109 -26.71 5.19 16.32
N PHE A 110 -26.61 4.45 15.21
CA PHE A 110 -26.06 4.97 13.97
C PHE A 110 -27.04 5.92 13.27
N PHE A 111 -26.52 7.07 12.84
CA PHE A 111 -27.26 8.01 11.99
C PHE A 111 -26.95 7.74 10.52
N TYR A 112 -27.97 7.37 9.76
CA TYR A 112 -27.91 7.28 8.30
C TYR A 112 -28.59 8.51 7.70
N PRO A 113 -27.93 9.24 6.78
CA PRO A 113 -28.58 10.33 6.08
C PRO A 113 -29.75 9.79 5.26
N ALA A 114 -30.91 10.45 5.33
CA ALA A 114 -32.16 10.02 4.70
C ALA A 114 -32.09 9.82 3.18
N ASP A 115 -31.04 10.32 2.52
CA ASP A 115 -30.82 10.21 1.08
C ASP A 115 -29.94 9.01 0.67
N GLN A 116 -29.51 8.16 1.62
CA GLN A 116 -28.70 6.96 1.34
C GLN A 116 -29.51 5.66 1.26
N ASP A 117 -30.80 5.72 0.93
CA ASP A 117 -31.59 4.54 0.62
C ASP A 117 -31.11 3.83 -0.68
N SER A 118 -30.09 2.98 -0.48
CA SER A 118 -29.97 1.58 -0.91
C SER A 118 -29.91 1.20 -2.41
N GLU A 119 -28.68 1.03 -2.91
CA GLU A 119 -28.28 -0.22 -3.58
C GLU A 119 -27.47 -1.08 -2.59
N ILE A 120 -28.11 -1.57 -1.52
CA ILE A 120 -27.49 -2.58 -0.65
C ILE A 120 -27.72 -3.95 -1.28
N ASN A 121 -26.77 -4.40 -2.11
CA ASN A 121 -26.65 -5.82 -2.44
C ASN A 121 -26.14 -6.55 -1.20
N GLY A 122 -27.08 -7.11 -0.44
CA GLY A 122 -26.80 -7.90 0.76
C GLY A 122 -25.86 -9.05 0.47
N THR A 123 -24.62 -8.93 0.93
CA THR A 123 -23.79 -10.08 1.24
C THR A 123 -23.97 -10.34 2.73
N THR A 124 -24.63 -11.44 3.04
CA THR A 124 -24.93 -11.93 4.38
C THR A 124 -23.62 -12.07 5.17
N VAL A 125 -23.38 -11.14 6.10
CA VAL A 125 -22.38 -11.31 7.15
C VAL A 125 -22.96 -12.28 8.16
N ASN A 126 -22.24 -13.36 8.45
CA ASN A 126 -22.53 -14.24 9.57
C ASN A 126 -22.36 -13.43 10.86
N ASP A 127 -23.47 -12.98 11.43
CA ASP A 127 -23.56 -12.54 12.81
C ASP A 127 -23.14 -13.72 13.69
N THR A 128 -21.94 -13.65 14.25
CA THR A 128 -21.55 -14.51 15.38
C THR A 128 -21.98 -13.76 16.63
N GLU A 129 -23.20 -14.04 17.10
CA GLU A 129 -23.65 -13.68 18.44
C GLU A 129 -22.66 -14.26 19.46
N VAL A 130 -21.78 -13.40 19.99
CA VAL A 130 -21.04 -13.67 21.22
C VAL A 130 -22.05 -13.57 22.36
N ASN A 131 -22.62 -14.71 22.72
CA ASN A 131 -23.54 -14.84 23.84
C ASN A 131 -22.74 -14.81 25.15
N ASP A 132 -22.53 -13.61 25.71
CA ASP A 132 -21.99 -13.41 27.05
C ASP A 132 -23.03 -13.85 28.10
N THR A 133 -23.05 -15.14 28.41
CA THR A 133 -23.74 -15.66 29.60
C THR A 133 -22.77 -15.61 30.78
N ILE A 134 -23.02 -14.68 31.70
CA ILE A 134 -22.42 -14.64 33.03
C ILE A 134 -22.82 -15.94 33.76
N VAL A 135 -21.92 -16.92 33.81
CA VAL A 135 -22.04 -18.10 34.69
C VAL A 135 -21.09 -17.93 35.85
N ASN A 136 -21.68 -17.71 37.01
CA ASN A 136 -21.04 -17.72 38.30
C ASN A 136 -21.46 -19.03 39.00
N GLU A 137 -20.74 -20.14 38.82
CA GLU A 137 -20.74 -21.25 39.79
C GLU A 137 -19.66 -22.31 39.48
N THR A 138 -18.79 -22.49 40.48
CA THR A 138 -18.30 -23.75 41.04
C THR A 138 -17.66 -24.83 40.14
N ILE A 139 -16.40 -25.08 40.48
CA ILE A 139 -15.52 -26.18 40.07
C ILE A 139 -16.21 -27.53 40.27
N GLU A 140 -16.40 -28.28 39.18
CA GLU A 140 -16.41 -29.74 39.20
C GLU A 140 -15.75 -30.31 37.94
N GLU A 141 -14.85 -31.25 38.21
CA GLU A 141 -13.94 -31.94 37.30
C GLU A 141 -14.72 -33.06 36.60
N VAL A 142 -14.91 -33.02 35.27
CA VAL A 142 -15.43 -34.16 34.50
C VAL A 142 -14.67 -34.37 33.19
N GLU A 143 -14.33 -35.63 33.02
CA GLU A 143 -13.47 -36.31 32.05
C GLU A 143 -14.20 -36.57 30.72
N VAL A 144 -13.55 -36.19 29.60
CA VAL A 144 -13.44 -36.83 28.25
C VAL A 144 -14.70 -37.40 27.54
N ILE A 145 -14.64 -37.28 26.19
CA ILE A 145 -15.42 -37.93 25.09
C ILE A 145 -16.54 -36.98 24.57
N GLU A 146 -16.63 -36.56 23.30
CA GLU A 146 -16.57 -37.29 22.02
C GLU A 146 -16.34 -36.33 20.83
N GLU A 147 -15.78 -36.84 19.73
CA GLU A 147 -15.55 -36.15 18.44
C GLU A 147 -16.86 -35.63 17.82
N VAL A 148 -16.86 -34.35 17.40
CA VAL A 148 -17.88 -33.82 16.48
C VAL A 148 -17.24 -33.64 15.12
N GLU A 149 -17.68 -34.50 14.20
CA GLU A 149 -17.34 -34.50 12.78
C GLU A 149 -18.11 -33.37 12.09
N GLU A 150 -17.47 -32.20 11.87
CA GLU A 150 -18.05 -31.13 11.06
C GLU A 150 -17.89 -31.42 9.56
N GLN A 151 -19.01 -31.78 8.93
CA GLN A 151 -19.14 -31.82 7.47
C GLN A 151 -19.24 -30.39 6.92
N GLY A 152 -18.11 -29.83 6.51
CA GLY A 152 -18.08 -28.64 5.65
C GLY A 152 -18.45 -28.98 4.20
N PRO A 153 -19.20 -28.12 3.48
CA PRO A 153 -19.46 -28.31 2.06
C PRO A 153 -18.16 -28.21 1.25
N GLY A 154 -17.82 -29.31 0.59
CA GLY A 154 -16.63 -29.45 -0.23
C GLY A 154 -16.57 -28.44 -1.37
N ILE A 155 -15.64 -27.50 -1.26
CA ILE A 155 -15.09 -26.76 -2.40
C ILE A 155 -13.75 -27.41 -2.73
N THR A 156 -13.77 -28.29 -3.72
CA THR A 156 -12.58 -28.87 -4.35
C THR A 156 -11.84 -27.77 -5.13
N GLY A 157 -10.87 -27.12 -4.50
CA GLY A 157 -10.05 -26.09 -5.13
C GLY A 157 -8.62 -26.15 -4.61
N LEU A 158 -7.78 -26.94 -5.28
CA LEU A 158 -6.32 -26.88 -5.25
C LEU A 158 -5.68 -26.49 -3.89
N ALA A 159 -5.76 -27.37 -2.89
CA ALA A 159 -4.92 -27.27 -1.69
C ALA A 159 -3.46 -27.59 -2.07
N THR A 160 -2.71 -26.57 -2.45
CA THR A 160 -1.24 -26.62 -2.34
C THR A 160 -0.90 -26.40 -0.89
N SER A 161 -0.35 -27.44 -0.26
CA SER A 161 0.10 -27.51 1.12
C SER A 161 0.72 -26.22 1.65
N ASP A 162 0.43 -25.92 2.93
CA ASP A 162 1.06 -24.90 3.79
C ASP A 162 2.56 -25.14 3.99
N ASP A 163 3.34 -25.12 2.91
CA ASP A 163 4.78 -24.96 2.98
C ASP A 163 5.07 -23.46 3.05
N VAL A 164 5.39 -23.00 4.27
CA VAL A 164 6.22 -21.82 4.60
C VAL A 164 6.57 -20.99 3.37
N GLY A 165 5.72 -19.99 3.11
CA GLY A 165 5.68 -19.22 1.88
C GLY A 165 7.06 -18.83 1.37
N PHE A 166 7.50 -19.52 0.31
CA PHE A 166 8.70 -19.17 -0.47
C PHE A 166 8.63 -17.74 -1.05
N PHE A 167 7.48 -17.09 -0.93
CA PHE A 167 7.15 -15.73 -1.35
C PHE A 167 7.06 -14.70 -0.22
N ALA A 168 7.69 -14.93 0.94
CA ALA A 168 7.95 -13.85 1.89
C ALA A 168 8.60 -12.67 1.13
N GLY A 169 8.12 -11.45 1.32
CA GLY A 169 8.38 -10.30 0.41
C GLY A 169 9.85 -10.02 0.07
N LYS A 170 10.79 -10.47 0.91
CA LYS A 170 12.23 -10.44 0.62
C LYS A 170 12.63 -11.38 -0.52
N THR A 171 12.14 -12.63 -0.54
CA THR A 171 12.42 -13.61 -1.60
C THR A 171 11.83 -13.16 -2.93
N LEU A 172 10.63 -12.56 -2.92
CA LEU A 172 10.02 -11.98 -4.12
C LEU A 172 10.92 -10.88 -4.73
N TYR A 173 11.49 -10.00 -3.90
CA TYR A 173 12.42 -8.96 -4.36
C TYR A 173 13.67 -9.55 -5.02
N TYR A 174 14.25 -10.62 -4.47
CA TYR A 174 15.40 -11.30 -5.07
C TYR A 174 15.05 -11.98 -6.40
N VAL A 175 13.89 -12.62 -6.51
CA VAL A 175 13.42 -13.25 -7.75
C VAL A 175 13.19 -12.20 -8.85
N ILE A 176 12.55 -11.08 -8.52
CA ILE A 176 12.38 -9.94 -9.45
C ILE A 176 13.73 -9.38 -9.86
N GLY A 177 14.65 -9.16 -8.92
CA GLY A 177 15.99 -8.65 -9.18
C GLY A 177 16.79 -9.54 -10.15
N ILE A 178 16.77 -10.85 -9.95
CA ILE A 178 17.41 -11.82 -10.85
C ILE A 178 16.75 -11.79 -12.24
N GLY A 179 15.42 -11.71 -12.30
CA GLY A 179 14.66 -11.61 -13.55
C GLY A 179 15.05 -10.37 -14.38
N VAL A 180 15.14 -9.20 -13.74
CA VAL A 180 15.57 -7.95 -14.39
C VAL A 180 17.01 -8.04 -14.88
N LEU A 181 17.92 -8.61 -14.07
CA LEU A 181 19.32 -8.77 -14.43
C LEU A 181 19.48 -9.68 -15.66
N LEU A 182 18.78 -10.82 -15.69
CA LEU A 182 18.76 -11.71 -16.85
C LEU A 182 18.17 -11.03 -18.09
N ALA A 183 17.12 -10.22 -17.94
CA ALA A 183 16.56 -9.44 -19.04
C ALA A 183 17.58 -8.44 -19.61
N ILE A 184 18.33 -7.73 -18.77
CA ILE A 184 19.38 -6.80 -19.20
C ILE A 184 20.50 -7.54 -19.94
N VAL A 185 20.97 -8.68 -19.43
CA VAL A 185 22.01 -9.49 -20.08
C VAL A 185 21.51 -10.03 -21.44
N PHE A 186 20.26 -10.49 -21.49
CA PHE A 186 19.66 -11.01 -22.71
C PHE A 186 19.46 -9.93 -23.77
N PHE A 187 18.89 -8.77 -23.41
CA PHE A 187 18.71 -7.65 -24.34
C PHE A 187 20.03 -6.99 -24.75
N GLY A 188 20.97 -6.85 -23.81
CA GLY A 188 22.31 -6.32 -24.08
C GLY A 188 23.08 -7.19 -25.08
N SER A 189 23.10 -8.50 -24.85
CA SER A 189 23.75 -9.45 -25.76
C SER A 189 23.05 -9.53 -27.13
N MET A 190 21.72 -9.42 -27.17
CA MET A 190 20.96 -9.40 -28.42
C MET A 190 21.21 -8.12 -29.24
N SER A 191 21.41 -6.98 -28.58
CA SER A 191 21.72 -5.70 -29.22
C SER A 191 23.14 -5.68 -29.80
N MET A 192 24.10 -6.34 -29.14
CA MET A 192 25.46 -6.50 -29.66
C MET A 192 25.52 -7.40 -30.91
N ARG A 193 24.70 -8.46 -30.98
CA ARG A 193 24.68 -9.37 -32.14
C ARG A 193 24.20 -8.72 -33.45
N LYS A 194 23.45 -7.61 -33.38
CA LYS A 194 22.99 -6.88 -34.59
C LYS A 194 24.03 -5.93 -35.19
N LYS A 195 25.18 -5.72 -34.53
CA LYS A 195 26.26 -4.84 -35.02
C LYS A 195 27.41 -5.59 -35.69
N ILE A 196 27.33 -6.90 -35.87
CA ILE A 196 28.21 -7.63 -36.79
C ILE A 196 27.73 -7.30 -38.21
N SER A 197 28.15 -6.12 -38.67
CA SER A 197 27.88 -5.57 -39.99
C SER A 197 28.30 -6.55 -41.08
N ALA A 198 27.57 -6.50 -42.21
CA ALA A 198 28.12 -6.86 -43.51
C ALA A 198 29.54 -6.25 -43.66
N PRO A 199 30.48 -6.95 -44.31
CA PRO A 199 31.87 -6.51 -44.40
C PRO A 199 31.91 -5.09 -44.96
N LYS A 200 32.20 -4.10 -44.11
CA LYS A 200 32.48 -2.75 -44.55
C LYS A 200 33.78 -2.81 -45.32
N GLU A 201 33.73 -2.51 -46.61
CA GLU A 201 34.92 -2.29 -47.42
C GLU A 201 35.82 -1.27 -46.72
N ILE A 202 37.04 -1.70 -46.39
CA ILE A 202 38.03 -0.91 -45.67
C ILE A 202 38.47 0.22 -46.60
N LYS A 203 37.83 1.38 -46.51
CA LYS A 203 38.35 2.61 -47.11
C LYS A 203 39.51 3.11 -46.26
N VAL A 204 40.71 3.03 -46.81
CA VAL A 204 41.94 3.51 -46.20
C VAL A 204 41.88 5.03 -46.11
N ARG A 205 41.49 5.57 -44.94
CA ARG A 205 41.58 7.00 -44.64
C ARG A 205 42.97 7.35 -44.12
N LYS A 206 43.48 8.51 -44.52
CA LYS A 206 44.81 8.98 -44.11
C LYS A 206 44.78 9.38 -42.63
N LEU A 207 45.84 9.02 -41.90
CA LEU A 207 45.95 9.22 -40.44
C LEU A 207 45.76 10.69 -39.99
N SER A 208 45.99 11.65 -40.89
CA SER A 208 45.82 13.08 -40.62
C SER A 208 44.36 13.48 -40.35
N GLU A 209 43.38 12.85 -41.00
CA GLU A 209 41.95 13.20 -40.85
C GLU A 209 41.36 12.72 -39.51
N LEU A 210 41.94 11.68 -38.91
CA LEU A 210 41.48 11.11 -37.62
C LEU A 210 41.91 11.96 -36.40
N ARG A 211 42.89 12.85 -36.57
CA ARG A 211 43.41 13.70 -35.48
C ARG A 211 42.56 14.96 -35.30
N ASP A 212 42.03 15.51 -36.38
CA ASP A 212 41.22 16.74 -36.37
C ASP A 212 39.78 16.47 -35.87
N GLU A 213 39.18 15.32 -36.21
CA GLU A 213 37.81 14.98 -35.76
C GLU A 213 37.72 14.65 -34.25
N LYS A 214 38.86 14.38 -33.60
CA LYS A 214 38.91 14.05 -32.17
C LYS A 214 39.06 15.28 -31.28
N SER A 215 39.62 16.39 -31.78
CA SER A 215 39.69 17.62 -30.99
C SER A 215 38.33 18.33 -30.91
N GLU A 216 37.58 18.41 -32.03
CA GLU A 216 36.25 19.05 -32.04
C GLU A 216 35.26 18.40 -31.07
N LYS A 217 35.24 17.06 -31.01
CA LYS A 217 34.32 16.35 -30.08
C LYS A 217 34.67 16.59 -28.61
N THR A 218 35.93 16.87 -28.29
CA THR A 218 36.34 17.03 -26.88
C THR A 218 35.92 18.39 -26.33
N ASP A 219 35.85 19.42 -27.17
CA ASP A 219 35.43 20.77 -26.78
C ASP A 219 33.91 20.85 -26.57
N ASP A 220 33.11 20.13 -27.37
CA ASP A 220 31.65 20.03 -27.19
C ASP A 220 31.27 19.42 -25.83
N TYR A 221 31.98 18.37 -25.39
CA TYR A 221 31.70 17.76 -24.08
C TYR A 221 32.03 18.71 -22.92
N ARG A 222 33.07 19.53 -23.03
CA ARG A 222 33.41 20.51 -21.98
C ARG A 222 32.33 21.57 -21.84
N GLN A 223 31.83 22.10 -22.96
CA GLN A 223 30.73 23.07 -22.94
C GLN A 223 29.44 22.47 -22.37
N ALA A 224 29.14 21.22 -22.70
CA ALA A 224 27.96 20.53 -22.17
C ALA A 224 28.04 20.32 -20.64
N ILE A 225 29.23 20.00 -20.12
CA ILE A 225 29.46 19.84 -18.68
C ILE A 225 29.31 21.19 -17.96
N GLU A 226 29.91 22.26 -18.48
CA GLU A 226 29.83 23.60 -17.88
C GLU A 226 28.37 24.12 -17.83
N GLN A 227 27.58 23.86 -18.88
CA GLN A 227 26.15 24.19 -18.89
C GLN A 227 25.34 23.37 -17.87
N ALA A 228 25.69 22.10 -17.67
CA ALA A 228 25.03 21.24 -16.70
C ALA A 228 25.34 21.67 -15.25
N GLU A 229 26.60 22.02 -14.97
CA GLU A 229 27.02 22.51 -13.65
C GLU A 229 26.30 23.82 -13.28
N ARG A 230 26.20 24.76 -14.24
CA ARG A 230 25.50 26.03 -14.04
C ARG A 230 24.01 25.83 -13.72
N LYS A 231 23.34 24.91 -14.42
CA LYS A 231 21.92 24.57 -14.15
C LYS A 231 21.73 23.94 -12.77
N ILE A 232 22.66 23.09 -12.33
CA ILE A 232 22.60 22.49 -10.98
C ILE A 232 22.78 23.57 -9.91
N GLU A 233 23.71 24.50 -10.09
CA GLU A 233 23.93 25.60 -9.15
C GLU A 233 22.72 26.54 -9.05
N GLU A 234 22.10 26.87 -10.18
CA GLU A 234 20.87 27.68 -10.23
C GLU A 234 19.70 26.98 -9.52
N ALA A 235 19.48 25.69 -9.79
CA ALA A 235 18.44 24.89 -9.11
C ALA A 235 18.66 24.80 -7.60
N GLN A 236 19.91 24.65 -7.14
CA GLN A 236 20.23 24.65 -5.70
C GLN A 236 19.95 26.00 -5.03
N LYS A 237 20.22 27.12 -5.72
CA LYS A 237 19.88 28.46 -5.24
C LYS A 237 18.37 28.66 -5.13
N GLU A 238 17.60 28.20 -6.11
CA GLU A 238 16.13 28.26 -6.08
C GLU A 238 15.54 27.41 -4.94
N ILE A 239 16.00 26.18 -4.75
CA ILE A 239 15.57 25.31 -3.65
C ILE A 239 15.84 25.97 -2.29
N LYS A 240 17.02 26.61 -2.13
CA LYS A 240 17.37 27.30 -0.89
C LYS A 240 16.48 28.53 -0.65
N LYS A 241 16.07 29.24 -1.72
CA LYS A 241 15.15 30.37 -1.63
C LYS A 241 13.76 29.91 -1.20
N ILE A 242 13.19 28.89 -1.84
CA ILE A 242 11.88 28.31 -1.50
C ILE A 242 11.87 27.82 -0.06
N LYS A 243 12.90 27.06 0.36
CA LYS A 243 13.00 26.55 1.73
C LYS A 243 13.05 27.66 2.79
N ASN A 244 13.59 28.83 2.46
CA ASN A 244 13.59 29.97 3.36
C ASN A 244 12.24 30.71 3.33
N GLU A 245 11.59 30.83 2.18
CA GLU A 245 10.25 31.41 2.06
C GLU A 245 9.22 30.60 2.86
N ASP A 246 9.24 29.27 2.75
CA ASP A 246 8.35 28.37 3.51
C ASP A 246 8.55 28.52 5.02
N LYS A 247 9.81 28.54 5.49
CA LYS A 247 10.13 28.75 6.91
C LYS A 247 9.70 30.12 7.43
N ILE A 248 9.83 31.17 6.60
CA ILE A 248 9.38 32.52 6.96
C ILE A 248 7.85 32.58 7.01
N ALA A 249 7.15 31.92 6.06
CA ALA A 249 5.70 31.84 6.04
C ALA A 249 5.15 31.08 7.27
N GLU A 250 5.77 29.97 7.63
CA GLU A 250 5.43 29.19 8.82
C GLU A 250 5.64 30.01 10.12
N ALA A 251 6.79 30.68 10.24
CA ALA A 251 7.08 31.55 11.39
C ALA A 251 6.08 32.72 11.51
N LYS A 252 5.71 33.36 10.39
CA LYS A 252 4.68 34.42 10.37
C LYS A 252 3.32 33.89 10.80
N LYS A 253 2.93 32.70 10.34
CA LYS A 253 1.66 32.07 10.73
C LYS A 253 1.64 31.76 12.22
N ARG A 254 2.76 31.34 12.80
CA ARG A 254 2.88 31.11 14.25
C ARG A 254 2.76 32.40 15.04
N ILE A 255 3.46 33.46 14.63
CA ILE A 255 3.37 34.79 15.27
C ILE A 255 1.95 35.34 15.20
N ALA A 256 1.26 35.21 14.07
CA ALA A 256 -0.12 35.67 13.92
C ALA A 256 -1.09 34.94 14.87
N LYS A 257 -0.92 33.62 15.05
CA LYS A 257 -1.70 32.85 16.04
C LYS A 257 -1.42 33.28 17.47
N GLU A 258 -0.13 33.43 17.82
CA GLU A 258 0.28 33.91 19.15
C GLU A 258 -0.29 35.30 19.46
N GLN A 259 -0.37 36.20 18.46
CA GLN A 259 -1.00 37.51 18.60
C GLN A 259 -2.52 37.43 18.78
N GLU A 260 -3.20 36.56 18.03
CA GLU A 260 -4.64 36.35 18.17
C GLU A 260 -4.99 35.78 19.55
N GLU A 261 -4.20 34.85 20.06
CA GLU A 261 -4.33 34.29 21.42
C GLU A 261 -4.12 35.37 22.49
N LEU A 262 -3.10 36.23 22.33
CA LEU A 262 -2.87 37.36 23.25
C LEU A 262 -4.05 38.35 23.24
N GLU A 263 -4.62 38.66 22.07
CA GLU A 263 -5.80 39.53 21.99
C GLU A 263 -7.04 38.92 22.65
N LYS A 264 -7.23 37.60 22.56
CA LYS A 264 -8.31 36.89 23.26
C LYS A 264 -8.13 36.94 24.78
N LEU A 265 -6.90 36.71 25.24
CA LEU A 265 -6.55 36.82 26.67
C LEU A 265 -6.71 38.26 27.19
N GLU A 266 -6.35 39.28 26.42
CA GLU A 266 -6.56 40.69 26.80
C GLU A 266 -8.04 41.08 26.90
N LYS A 267 -8.90 40.47 26.07
CA LYS A 267 -10.35 40.70 26.09
C LYS A 267 -11.07 39.89 27.19
N GLY A 268 -10.40 38.95 27.84
CA GLY A 268 -11.00 38.08 28.84
C GLY A 268 -12.07 37.14 28.25
N GLU A 269 -11.95 36.82 26.96
CA GLU A 269 -12.76 35.80 26.29
C GLU A 269 -12.06 34.45 26.48
N ASP A 270 -12.46 33.71 27.52
CA ASP A 270 -12.17 32.28 27.69
C ASP A 270 -13.15 31.42 26.86
#